data_AF-A0A1H5IRS0-F1
#
_entry.id   AF-A0A1H5IRS0-F1
#
_cell.length_a   1.000
_cell.length_b   1.000
_cell.length_c   1.000
_cell.angle_alpha   90.00
_cell.angle_beta   90.00
_cell.angle_gamma   90.00
#
_symmetry.space_group_name_H-M   'P 1'
#
loop_
_entity.id
_entity.type
_entity.pdbx_description
1 polymer ?
#
loop_
_entity_poly.entity_id
_entity_poly.type
_entity_poly.pdbx_seq_one_letter_code
_entity_poly.pdbx_strand_id
1 'polypeptide(L)'
;MRAYLRLLLLFALTAGAAYLASRLLVPNAVPVADSEQPQWYLQLAFVLRSIELIGLGGIVLVLVAGLAAWFGGRSPTKPVR
;
A
#
# COMPACT_ATOMS: atom_id res chain seq x y z
N MET A 1 8.52 -15.92 7.73
CA MET A 1 7.14 -16.00 7.21
C MET A 1 6.11 -15.24 8.06
N ARG A 2 5.96 -15.50 9.37
CA ARG A 2 4.95 -14.80 10.21
C ARG A 2 5.07 -13.27 10.22
N ALA A 3 6.28 -12.73 10.34
CA ALA A 3 6.51 -11.27 10.31
C ALA A 3 6.13 -10.65 8.95
N TYR A 4 6.42 -11.35 7.85
CA TYR A 4 6.11 -10.90 6.50
C TYR A 4 4.60 -10.83 6.25
N LEU A 5 3.86 -11.85 6.69
CA LEU A 5 2.39 -11.84 6.62
C LEU A 5 1.78 -10.72 7.49
N ARG A 6 2.36 -10.45 8.67
CA ARG A 6 1.93 -9.31 9.51
C ARG A 6 2.14 -7.98 8.80
N LEU A 7 3.30 -7.76 8.18
CA LEU A 7 3.57 -6.54 7.43
C LEU A 7 2.64 -6.38 6.23
N LEU A 8 2.43 -7.46 5.47
CA LEU A 8 1.49 -7.46 4.35
C LEU A 8 0.06 -7.13 4.79
N LEU A 9 -0.40 -7.72 5.90
CA LEU A 9 -1.69 -7.42 6.50
C LEU A 9 -1.77 -5.97 6.99
N LEU A 10 -0.74 -5.44 7.63
CA LEU A 10 -0.73 -4.06 8.10
C LEU A 10 -0.87 -3.07 6.94
N PHE A 11 -0.11 -3.26 5.86
CA PHE A 11 -0.23 -2.41 4.67
C PHE A 11 -1.58 -2.57 3.99
N ALA A 12 -2.11 -3.80 3.88
CA ALA A 12 -3.43 -4.06 3.33
C ALA A 12 -4.55 -3.41 4.16
N LEU A 13 -4.48 -3.50 5.48
CA LEU A 13 -5.43 -2.86 6.39
C LEU A 13 -5.34 -1.34 6.30
N THR A 14 -4.13 -0.79 6.22
CA THR A 14 -3.92 0.66 6.10
C THR A 14 -4.49 1.18 4.78
N ALA A 15 -4.18 0.51 3.66
CA ALA A 15 -4.71 0.86 2.35
C ALA A 15 -6.24 0.71 2.30
N GLY A 16 -6.77 -0.41 2.81
CA GLY A 16 -8.20 -0.68 2.84
C GLY A 16 -8.97 0.31 3.71
N ALA A 17 -8.44 0.68 4.88
CA ALA A 17 -9.03 1.68 5.76
C ALA A 17 -9.05 3.06 5.10
N ALA A 18 -7.95 3.47 4.47
CA ALA A 18 -7.88 4.74 3.75
C ALA A 18 -8.84 4.77 2.55
N TYR A 19 -8.96 3.67 1.81
CA TYR A 19 -9.92 3.52 0.72
C TYR A 19 -11.37 3.64 1.20
N LEU A 20 -11.73 2.93 2.28
CA LEU A 20 -13.07 3.01 2.87
C LEU A 20 -13.36 4.42 3.37
N ALA A 21 -12.43 5.03 4.11
CA ALA A 21 -12.57 6.39 4.60
C ALA A 21 -12.76 7.39 3.45
N SER A 22 -12.03 7.21 2.34
CA SER A 22 -12.19 8.03 1.14
C SER A 22 -13.60 7.90 0.55
N ARG A 23 -14.12 6.68 0.44
CA ARG A 23 -15.48 6.42 -0.04
C ARG A 23 -16.58 6.94 0.87
N LEU A 24 -16.36 6.96 2.18
CA LEU A 24 -17.36 7.39 3.17
C LEU A 24 -17.36 8.91 3.39
N LEU A 25 -16.18 9.52 3.50
CA LEU A 25 -16.02 10.94 3.83
C LEU A 25 -16.02 11.82 2.58
N VAL A 26 -15.48 11.30 1.48
CA VAL A 26 -15.16 12.09 0.28
C VAL A 26 -15.60 11.36 -1.02
N PRO A 27 -16.86 10.87 -1.11
CA PRO A 27 -17.30 9.97 -2.18
C PRO A 27 -17.21 10.55 -3.59
N ASN A 28 -17.33 11.88 -3.71
CA ASN A 28 -17.36 12.60 -4.98
C ASN A 28 -16.12 13.46 -5.20
N ALA A 29 -15.09 13.33 -4.35
CA ALA A 29 -13.86 14.07 -4.55
C ALA A 29 -13.16 13.55 -5.80
N VAL A 30 -13.03 14.45 -6.77
CA VAL A 30 -12.16 14.25 -7.91
C VAL A 30 -10.94 15.11 -7.61
N PRO A 31 -9.75 14.53 -7.39
CA PRO A 31 -8.52 15.27 -7.11
C PRO A 31 -8.03 15.97 -8.38
N VAL A 32 -8.83 16.92 -8.87
CA VAL A 32 -8.60 17.78 -10.03
C VAL A 32 -8.68 19.21 -9.53
N ALA A 33 -7.64 19.97 -9.83
CA ALA A 33 -7.41 21.31 -9.29
C ALA A 33 -8.51 22.35 -9.65
N ASP A 34 -9.36 22.04 -10.64
CA ASP A 34 -10.32 22.99 -11.22
C ASP A 34 -11.79 22.63 -10.93
N SER A 35 -12.03 21.82 -9.90
CA SER A 35 -13.39 21.49 -9.47
C SER A 35 -13.90 22.55 -8.49
N GLU A 36 -15.20 22.92 -8.57
CA GLU A 36 -15.90 23.81 -7.62
C GLU A 36 -16.03 23.19 -6.20
N GLN A 37 -15.10 22.33 -5.81
CA GLN A 37 -15.13 21.61 -4.55
C GLN A 37 -14.48 22.45 -3.43
N PRO A 38 -15.01 22.38 -2.19
CA PRO A 38 -14.38 23.03 -1.05
C PRO A 38 -12.93 22.57 -0.86
N GLN A 39 -12.02 23.49 -0.58
CA GLN A 39 -10.59 23.19 -0.48
C GLN A 39 -10.26 22.11 0.58
N TRP A 40 -10.97 22.10 1.71
CA TRP A 40 -10.79 21.08 2.75
C TRP A 40 -11.20 19.67 2.27
N TYR A 41 -12.18 19.60 1.37
CA TYR A 41 -12.68 18.35 0.80
C TYR A 41 -11.63 17.73 -0.13
N LEU A 42 -11.02 18.56 -1.00
CA LEU A 42 -9.88 18.18 -1.84
C LEU A 42 -8.67 17.75 -1.01
N GLN A 43 -8.28 18.54 0.01
CA GLN A 43 -7.15 18.21 0.88
C GLN A 43 -7.33 16.85 1.55
N LEU A 44 -8.52 16.59 2.10
CA LEU A 44 -8.82 15.31 2.74
C LEU A 44 -8.76 14.15 1.74
N ALA A 45 -9.32 14.32 0.54
CA ALA A 45 -9.24 13.32 -0.53
C ALA A 45 -7.79 13.01 -0.93
N PHE A 46 -6.94 14.04 -1.08
CA PHE A 46 -5.53 13.87 -1.37
C PHE A 46 -4.80 13.12 -0.26
N VAL A 47 -5.01 13.50 1.00
CA VAL A 47 -4.37 12.83 2.15
C VAL A 47 -4.76 11.36 2.21
N LEU A 48 -6.06 11.04 2.10
CA LEU A 48 -6.55 9.66 2.11
C LEU A 48 -5.98 8.86 0.93
N ARG A 49 -5.91 9.49 -0.26
CA ARG A 49 -5.34 8.86 -1.44
C ARG A 49 -3.83 8.61 -1.29
N SER A 50 -3.09 9.53 -0.68
CA SER A 50 -1.67 9.33 -0.38
C SER A 50 -1.45 8.17 0.59
N ILE A 51 -2.25 8.06 1.65
CA ILE A 51 -2.17 6.95 2.61
C ILE A 51 -2.48 5.61 1.91
N GLU A 52 -3.53 5.57 1.08
CA GLU A 52 -3.87 4.39 0.29
C GLU A 52 -2.70 3.95 -0.60
N LEU A 53 -2.10 4.89 -1.34
CA LEU A 53 -0.96 4.63 -2.22
C LEU A 53 0.30 4.19 -1.48
N ILE A 54 0.58 4.77 -0.30
CA ILE A 54 1.69 4.33 0.56
C ILE A 54 1.45 2.89 1.01
N GLY A 55 0.22 2.55 1.41
CA GLY A 55 -0.17 1.19 1.78
C GLY A 55 0.02 0.21 0.62
N LEU A 56 -0.48 0.53 -0.57
CA LEU A 56 -0.30 -0.29 -1.78
C LEU A 56 1.18 -0.44 -2.16
N GLY A 57 1.95 0.65 -2.10
CA GLY A 57 3.40 0.63 -2.33
C GLY A 57 4.13 -0.27 -1.33
N GLY A 58 3.74 -0.21 -0.06
CA GLY A 58 4.23 -1.11 0.99
C GLY A 58 3.95 -2.58 0.71
N ILE A 59 2.75 -2.92 0.22
CA ILE A 59 2.42 -4.29 -0.21
C ILE A 59 3.36 -4.74 -1.32
N VAL A 60 3.56 -3.91 -2.36
CA VAL A 60 4.45 -4.24 -3.48
C VAL A 60 5.87 -4.48 -2.99
N LEU A 61 6.41 -3.58 -2.15
CA LEU A 61 7.76 -3.72 -1.58
C LEU A 61 7.90 -5.00 -0.75
N VAL A 62 6.91 -5.30 0.09
CA VAL A 62 6.87 -6.55 0.84
C VAL A 62 6.93 -7.70 -0.14
N LEU A 63 5.99 -7.81 -1.09
CA LEU A 63 5.90 -8.87 -2.11
C LEU A 63 7.22 -9.11 -2.86
N VAL A 64 7.86 -8.02 -3.32
CA VAL A 64 9.16 -8.09 -4.01
C VAL A 64 10.25 -8.65 -3.08
N ALA A 65 10.30 -8.19 -1.83
CA ALA A 65 11.30 -8.66 -0.86
C ALA A 65 11.15 -10.16 -0.54
N GLY A 66 9.91 -10.67 -0.40
CA GLY A 66 9.72 -12.10 -0.14
C GLY A 66 9.94 -12.97 -1.37
N LEU A 67 9.66 -12.44 -2.57
CA LEU A 67 10.04 -13.11 -3.82
C LEU A 67 11.56 -13.22 -3.93
N ALA A 68 12.30 -12.15 -3.65
CA ALA A 68 13.75 -12.14 -3.62
C ALA A 68 14.31 -13.14 -2.58
N ALA A 69 13.73 -13.18 -1.38
CA ALA A 69 14.12 -14.14 -0.35
C ALA A 69 13.84 -15.60 -0.75
N TRP A 70 12.75 -15.85 -1.47
CA TRP A 70 12.41 -17.19 -1.98
C TRP A 70 13.38 -17.69 -3.04
N PHE A 71 13.83 -16.80 -3.94
CA PHE A 71 14.83 -17.15 -4.94
C PHE A 71 16.26 -17.26 -4.35
N GLY A 72 16.64 -16.37 -3.43
CA GLY A 72 17.97 -16.41 -2.79
C GLY A 72 18.19 -17.63 -1.89
N GLY A 73 17.14 -18.09 -1.20
CA GLY A 73 17.17 -19.31 -0.37
C GLY A 73 17.27 -20.63 -1.15
N ARG A 74 17.13 -20.60 -2.48
CA ARG A 74 17.28 -21.76 -3.38
C ARG A 74 18.68 -21.88 -3.98
N SER A 75 19.70 -21.23 -3.41
CA SER A 75 21.08 -21.44 -3.85
C SER A 75 21.46 -22.91 -3.57
N PRO A 76 21.70 -23.74 -4.61
CA PRO A 76 22.18 -25.10 -4.39
C PRO A 76 23.55 -24.97 -3.72
N THR A 77 23.64 -25.40 -2.47
CA THR A 77 24.92 -25.61 -1.79
C THR A 77 25.74 -26.54 -2.67
N LYS A 78 26.71 -26.00 -3.40
CA LYS A 78 27.69 -26.81 -4.11
C LYS A 78 28.37 -27.71 -3.06
N PRO A 79 28.30 -29.04 -3.16
CA PRO A 79 29.08 -29.89 -2.29
C PRO A 79 30.56 -29.61 -2.59
N VAL A 80 31.28 -29.21 -1.54
CA VAL A 80 32.73 -29.08 -1.52
C VAL A 80 33.32 -30.46 -1.85
N ARG A 81 34.17 -30.51 -2.88
CA ARG A 81 35.14 -31.57 -3.10
C ARG A 81 36.50 -30.94 -3.25
#